data_AF-A0A931QLR4-F1
#
_entry.id   AF-A0A931QLR4-F1
#
_cell.length_a   1.000
_cell.length_b   1.000
_cell.length_c   1.000
_cell.angle_alpha   90.00
_cell.angle_beta   90.00
_cell.angle_gamma   90.00
#
_symmetry.space_group_name_H-M   'P 1'
#
loop_
_entity.id
_entity.type
_entity.pdbx_description
1 polymer ?
#
loop_
_entity_poly.entity_id
_entity_poly.type
_entity_poly.pdbx_seq_one_letter_code
_entity_poly.pdbx_strand_id
1 'polypeptide(L)'
;MNRTVSQAIRLGHSPDPDDAFMWWPLAAGKVDSGSWRVVHLLEDIESLNRRAMMGELEITAVSIHAYAFLADRYLLLPHGASMGDGYGPLLVSREP
;
A
#
# COMPACT_ATOMS: atom_id res chain seq x y z
N MET A 1 -15.02 1.36 -31.58
CA MET A 1 -14.34 0.91 -30.35
C MET A 1 -14.35 2.07 -29.36
N ASN A 2 -15.29 2.04 -28.40
CA ASN A 2 -15.39 3.11 -27.39
C ASN A 2 -14.19 3.01 -26.45
N ARG A 3 -13.42 4.10 -26.33
CA ARG A 3 -12.42 4.27 -25.27
C ARG A 3 -13.17 4.28 -23.94
N THR A 4 -13.12 3.17 -23.22
CA THR A 4 -13.54 3.13 -21.81
C THR A 4 -12.71 4.18 -21.08
N VAL A 5 -13.37 5.18 -20.49
CA VAL A 5 -12.70 6.17 -19.64
C VAL A 5 -12.15 5.41 -18.44
N SER A 6 -10.83 5.26 -18.36
CA SER A 6 -10.20 4.58 -17.23
C SER A 6 -10.17 5.53 -16.04
N GLN A 7 -10.87 5.17 -14.97
CA GLN A 7 -10.86 5.94 -13.73
C GLN A 7 -9.49 5.75 -13.05
N ALA A 8 -8.83 6.86 -12.72
CA ALA A 8 -7.54 6.80 -12.03
C ALA A 8 -7.77 6.48 -10.55
N ILE A 9 -7.03 5.50 -10.03
CA ILE A 9 -7.01 5.15 -8.61
C ILE A 9 -5.57 5.23 -8.10
N ARG A 10 -5.34 5.89 -6.97
CA ARG A 10 -3.99 6.04 -6.42
C ARG A 10 -3.72 4.92 -5.42
N LEU A 11 -2.61 4.23 -5.64
CA LEU A 11 -2.11 3.16 -4.79
C LEU A 11 -0.81 3.63 -4.13
N GLY A 12 -0.90 3.97 -2.84
CA GLY A 12 0.25 4.25 -2.00
C GLY A 12 0.90 2.97 -1.49
N HIS A 13 2.18 2.77 -1.75
CA HIS A 13 2.96 1.67 -1.16
C HIS A 13 4.40 2.11 -0.93
N SER A 14 5.15 1.38 -0.11
CA SER A 14 6.55 1.73 0.15
C SER A 14 7.44 1.45 -1.08
N PRO A 15 8.62 2.08 -1.17
CA PRO A 15 9.64 1.71 -2.14
C PRO A 15 10.42 0.45 -1.72
N ASP A 16 9.96 -0.30 -0.71
CA ASP A 16 10.67 -1.46 -0.19
C ASP A 16 10.57 -2.67 -1.14
N PRO A 17 11.57 -3.59 -1.14
CA PRO A 17 11.61 -4.70 -2.09
C PRO A 17 10.39 -5.63 -2.05
N ASP A 18 9.79 -5.84 -0.89
CA ASP A 18 8.60 -6.68 -0.72
C ASP A 18 7.34 -6.04 -1.33
N ASP A 19 7.14 -4.74 -1.14
CA ASP A 19 6.07 -3.99 -1.80
C ASP A 19 6.28 -3.92 -3.31
N ALA A 20 7.52 -3.67 -3.75
CA ALA A 20 7.85 -3.68 -5.17
C ALA A 20 7.54 -5.04 -5.82
N PHE A 21 7.87 -6.14 -5.14
CA PHE A 21 7.54 -7.49 -5.60
C PHE A 21 6.03 -7.73 -5.66
N MET A 22 5.30 -7.33 -4.62
CA MET A 22 3.85 -7.52 -4.51
C MET A 22 3.09 -6.79 -5.62
N TRP A 23 3.46 -5.54 -5.92
CA TRP A 23 2.73 -4.67 -6.84
C TRP A 23 3.27 -4.66 -8.28
N TRP A 24 4.41 -5.30 -8.54
CA TRP A 24 5.03 -5.37 -9.87
C TRP A 24 4.06 -5.78 -11.00
N PRO A 25 3.19 -6.79 -10.85
CA PRO A 25 2.30 -7.18 -11.94
C PRO A 25 1.33 -6.07 -12.38
N LEU A 26 0.88 -5.21 -11.44
CA LEU A 26 0.05 -4.05 -11.79
C LEU A 26 0.90 -2.97 -12.47
N ALA A 27 2.06 -2.65 -11.91
CA ALA A 27 2.96 -1.63 -12.47
C ALA A 27 3.45 -1.97 -13.88
N ALA A 28 3.68 -3.27 -14.15
CA ALA A 28 4.15 -3.78 -15.43
C ALA A 28 3.03 -4.16 -16.41
N GLY A 29 1.75 -3.90 -16.06
CA GLY A 29 0.60 -4.23 -16.91
C GLY A 29 0.43 -5.72 -17.20
N LYS A 30 0.83 -6.58 -16.26
CA LYS A 30 0.74 -8.04 -16.34
C LYS A 30 -0.58 -8.59 -15.81
N VAL A 31 -1.35 -7.77 -15.10
CA VAL A 31 -2.68 -8.09 -14.60
C VAL A 31 -3.68 -7.10 -15.17
N ASP A 32 -4.86 -7.58 -15.58
CA ASP A 32 -5.96 -6.74 -16.04
C ASP A 32 -6.58 -6.01 -14.84
N SER A 33 -6.49 -4.67 -14.85
CA SER A 33 -7.12 -3.80 -13.85
C SER A 33 -8.54 -3.35 -14.26
N GLY A 34 -9.09 -3.92 -15.33
CA GLY A 34 -10.44 -3.62 -15.81
C GLY A 34 -10.59 -2.15 -16.20
N SER A 35 -11.55 -1.46 -15.58
CA SER A 35 -11.80 -0.03 -15.84
C SER A 35 -10.87 0.93 -15.08
N TRP A 36 -9.95 0.40 -14.27
CA TRP A 36 -9.08 1.22 -13.41
C TRP A 36 -7.71 1.45 -14.03
N ARG A 37 -7.25 2.70 -13.99
CA ARG A 37 -5.84 3.06 -14.20
C ARG A 37 -5.18 3.24 -12.85
N VAL A 38 -4.36 2.26 -12.44
CA VAL A 38 -3.62 2.32 -11.17
C VAL A 38 -2.47 3.31 -11.32
N VAL A 39 -2.41 4.30 -10.43
CA VAL A 39 -1.34 5.29 -10.31
C VAL A 39 -0.58 5.00 -9.03
N HIS A 40 0.66 4.52 -9.16
CA HIS A 40 1.50 4.19 -8.03
C HIS A 40 2.09 5.46 -7.40
N LEU A 41 2.04 5.55 -6.07
CA LEU A 41 2.68 6.57 -5.26
C LEU A 41 3.61 5.87 -4.26
N LEU A 42 4.91 6.14 -4.38
CA LEU A 42 5.94 5.49 -3.58
C LEU A 42 6.40 6.45 -2.48
N GLU A 43 6.11 6.12 -1.22
CA GLU A 43 6.52 6.89 -0.04
C GLU A 43 6.77 5.97 1.14
N ASP A 44 7.55 6.40 2.13
CA ASP A 44 7.78 5.60 3.34
C ASP A 44 6.48 5.36 4.13
N ILE A 45 6.45 4.28 4.91
CA ILE A 45 5.23 3.84 5.61
C ILE A 45 4.68 4.89 6.59
N GLU A 46 5.52 5.75 7.17
CA GLU A 46 5.08 6.78 8.11
C GLU A 46 4.46 7.98 7.36
N SER A 47 5.01 8.36 6.22
CA SER A 47 4.37 9.31 5.30
C SER A 47 3.00 8.80 4.84
N LEU A 48 2.91 7.52 4.45
CA LEU A 48 1.65 6.90 4.06
C LEU A 48 0.64 6.84 5.23
N ASN A 49 1.08 6.51 6.46
CA ASN A 49 0.24 6.57 7.65
C ASN A 49 -0.39 7.97 7.82
N ARG A 50 0.41 9.04 7.67
CA ARG A 50 -0.07 10.44 7.79
C ARG A 50 -1.07 10.81 6.71
N ARG A 51 -0.82 10.40 5.46
CA ARG A 51 -1.75 10.62 4.35
C ARG A 51 -3.08 9.88 4.52
N ALA A 52 -3.02 8.64 5.05
CA ALA A 52 -4.20 7.87 5.37
C ALA A 52 -5.06 8.56 6.44
N MET A 53 -4.45 9.17 7.45
CA MET A 53 -5.17 9.98 8.46
C MET A 53 -5.91 11.18 7.86
N MET A 54 -5.45 11.68 6.71
CA MET A 54 -6.08 12.76 5.95
C MET A 54 -7.04 12.25 4.87
N GLY A 55 -7.13 10.93 4.65
CA GLY A 55 -8.01 10.33 3.62
C GLY A 55 -7.56 10.61 2.19
N GLU A 56 -6.27 10.85 1.95
CA GLU A 56 -5.80 11.37 0.67
C GLU A 56 -5.78 10.36 -0.48
N LEU A 57 -5.67 9.06 -0.18
CA LEU A 57 -5.44 8.00 -1.15
C LEU A 57 -6.58 6.99 -1.15
N GLU A 58 -6.96 6.49 -2.33
CA GLU A 58 -8.01 5.48 -2.45
C GLU A 58 -7.56 4.10 -1.93
N ILE A 59 -6.29 3.75 -2.16
CA ILE A 59 -5.65 2.55 -1.63
C ILE A 59 -4.27 2.95 -1.09
N THR A 60 -3.94 2.54 0.13
CA THR A 60 -2.64 2.84 0.73
C THR A 60 -2.19 1.74 1.67
N ALA A 61 -0.90 1.39 1.61
CA ALA A 61 -0.23 0.65 2.67
C ALA A 61 -0.25 1.49 3.95
N VAL A 62 -0.46 0.83 5.08
CA VAL A 62 -0.42 1.43 6.42
C VAL A 62 0.15 0.42 7.39
N SER A 63 0.78 0.91 8.46
CA SER A 63 1.06 0.03 9.59
C SER A 63 -0.26 -0.48 10.21
N ILE A 64 -0.28 -1.72 10.69
CA ILE A 64 -1.48 -2.26 11.36
C ILE A 64 -1.83 -1.46 12.63
N HIS A 65 -0.83 -0.83 13.25
CA HIS A 65 -1.01 0.12 14.34
C HIS A 65 -1.83 1.35 13.89
N ALA A 66 -1.46 1.97 12.77
CA ALA A 66 -2.20 3.12 12.23
C ALA A 66 -3.63 2.72 11.83
N TYR A 67 -3.84 1.50 11.30
CA TYR A 67 -5.16 1.02 10.92
C TYR A 67 -6.19 1.04 12.07
N ALA A 68 -5.75 0.82 13.31
CA ALA A 68 -6.63 0.90 14.49
C ALA A 68 -7.35 2.26 14.63
N PHE A 69 -6.79 3.33 14.06
CA PHE A 69 -7.33 4.68 14.05
C PHE A 69 -8.00 5.09 12.72
N LEU A 70 -8.01 4.19 11.74
CA LEU A 70 -8.50 4.43 10.37
C LEU A 70 -9.72 3.58 10.01
N ALA A 71 -10.13 2.65 10.89
CA ALA A 71 -11.18 1.68 10.63
C ALA A 71 -12.57 2.30 10.35
N ASP A 72 -12.77 3.57 10.70
CA ASP A 72 -13.97 4.33 10.39
C ASP A 72 -14.01 4.87 8.94
N ARG A 73 -12.86 4.92 8.27
CA ARG A 73 -12.70 5.49 6.91
C ARG A 73 -12.17 4.50 5.88
N TYR A 74 -11.39 3.51 6.31
CA TYR A 74 -10.76 2.53 5.44
C TYR A 74 -11.17 1.11 5.78
N LEU A 75 -11.38 0.31 4.74
CA LEU A 75 -11.51 -1.14 4.85
C LEU A 75 -10.12 -1.78 4.72
N LEU A 76 -9.84 -2.77 5.56
CA LEU A 76 -8.65 -3.61 5.41
C LEU A 76 -8.88 -4.62 4.29
N LEU A 77 -7.99 -4.64 3.30
CA LEU A 77 -8.06 -5.61 2.22
C LEU A 77 -7.65 -7.00 2.73
N PRO A 78 -8.24 -8.09 2.20
CA PRO A 78 -7.87 -9.46 2.56
C PRO A 78 -6.52 -9.90 1.95
N HIS A 79 -5.80 -8.99 1.30
CA HIS A 79 -4.51 -9.21 0.65
C HIS A 79 -3.62 -7.98 0.85
N GLY A 80 -2.31 -8.17 0.67
CA GLY A 80 -1.31 -7.10 0.76
C GLY A 80 -0.73 -6.84 2.15
N ALA A 81 -1.11 -7.63 3.15
CA ALA A 81 -0.48 -7.57 4.46
C ALA A 81 0.90 -8.24 4.44
N SER A 82 1.88 -7.59 5.06
CA SER A 82 3.17 -8.18 5.43
C SER A 82 3.09 -8.67 6.87
N MET A 83 3.37 -9.96 7.09
CA MET A 83 3.26 -10.61 8.41
C MET A 83 4.53 -11.39 8.71
N GLY A 84 5.10 -11.14 9.89
CA GLY A 84 6.20 -11.94 10.41
C GLY A 84 5.67 -13.16 11.18
N ASP A 85 6.22 -14.34 10.89
CA ASP A 85 5.99 -15.57 11.65
C ASP A 85 7.34 -16.16 12.05
N GLY A 86 7.67 -16.09 13.34
CA GLY A 86 9.01 -16.41 13.85
C GLY A 86 10.10 -15.37 13.53
N TYR A 87 9.76 -14.24 12.91
CA TYR A 87 10.66 -13.11 12.64
C TYR A 87 9.91 -11.77 12.66
N GLY A 88 10.65 -10.65 12.69
CA GLY A 88 10.05 -9.32 12.68
C GLY A 88 11.06 -8.22 12.98
N PRO A 89 10.59 -7.00 13.31
CA PRO A 89 11.46 -5.89 13.67
C PRO A 89 12.27 -6.24 14.94
N LEU A 90 13.55 -5.86 14.94
CA LEU A 90 14.47 -6.06 16.06
C LEU A 90 15.10 -4.72 16.44
N LEU A 91 15.31 -4.51 17.74
CA LEU A 91 16.17 -3.45 18.22
C LEU A 91 17.63 -3.94 18.18
N VAL A 92 18.51 -3.17 17.55
CA VAL A 92 19.94 -3.48 17.48
C VAL A 92 20.71 -2.32 18.09
N SER A 93 21.61 -2.62 19.04
CA SER A 93 22.49 -1.64 19.68
C SER A 93 23.94 -2.13 19.66
N ARG A 94 24.89 -1.21 19.73
CA ARG A 94 26.31 -1.53 19.89
C ARG A 94 26.64 -2.00 21.31
N GLU A 95 25.88 -1.51 22.30
CA GLU A 95 26.02 -1.83 23.72
C GLU A 95 24.64 -2.20 24.30
N PRO A 96 24.56 -3.08 25.33
CA PRO A 96 23.30 -3.55 25.89
C PRO A 96 22.37 -2.46 26.42
#